data_AF-A0A7V4LHF4-F1
#
_entry.id   AF-A0A7V4LHF4-F1
#
_cell.length_a   1.000
_cell.length_b   1.000
_cell.length_c   1.000
_cell.angle_alpha   90.00
_cell.angle_beta   90.00
_cell.angle_gamma   90.00
#
_symmetry.space_group_name_H-M   'P 1'
#
loop_
_entity.id
_entity.type
_entity.pdbx_description
1 polymer ?
#
loop_
_entity_poly.entity_id
_entity_poly.type
_entity_poly.pdbx_seq_one_letter_code
_entity_poly.pdbx_strand_id
1 'polypeptide(L)'
;MGRWGWGRGRYESYWPPYVSVAERRARAEAQLDKLRNKGERLEPVTVQGAGIARTFWGKAWCDNLLRYSDFSNRMPRGRSYVRNGHVLDLRIERGKVTARVAGTHLYAVEVGIRPVAAARWRTICRECAGRIGSLVSLLQGRLSAEVMEVITRPGAGLFPEPKEIELSCSCPDWAVMCKHVAAALYGVGVRLDEQPELLFVLRGVDHLELIGEAAAAPVPADRRTERVLEGVDLGGVFGIEVEGGAPSPVSRAEGGRVVGRDEGGGRRRCGSRASARGAAAGGAAAGGKGRVAAGGKASERVRASGRSGRREVGAK
;
A
#
# COMPACT_ATOMS: atom_id res chain seq x y z
N MET A 1 30.83 -70.32 6.21
CA MET A 1 31.00 -69.17 7.14
C MET A 1 30.59 -67.89 6.42
N GLY A 2 29.30 -67.56 6.42
CA GLY A 2 28.77 -66.34 5.81
C GLY A 2 28.93 -65.15 6.75
N ARG A 3 29.80 -64.21 6.40
CA ARG A 3 30.07 -63.01 7.18
C ARG A 3 29.02 -61.96 6.81
N TRP A 4 27.92 -61.90 7.56
CA TRP A 4 26.90 -60.86 7.41
C TRP A 4 27.50 -59.53 7.86
N GLY A 5 27.86 -58.69 6.89
CA GLY A 5 28.29 -57.32 7.11
C GLY A 5 27.09 -56.45 7.47
N TRP A 6 26.99 -56.06 8.74
CA TRP A 6 26.00 -55.11 9.21
C TRP A 6 26.33 -53.73 8.63
N GLY A 7 25.58 -53.33 7.61
CA GLY A 7 25.64 -51.99 7.05
C GLY A 7 25.30 -50.97 8.14
N ARG A 8 26.24 -50.05 8.42
CA ARG A 8 25.99 -48.86 9.24
C ARG A 8 25.05 -47.93 8.47
N GLY A 9 23.74 -48.16 8.61
CA GLY A 9 22.71 -47.23 8.20
C GLY A 9 22.93 -45.91 8.93
N ARG A 10 23.31 -44.88 8.17
CA ARG A 10 23.40 -43.50 8.65
C ARG A 10 21.98 -43.04 8.92
N TYR A 11 21.56 -43.08 10.19
CA TYR A 11 20.36 -42.38 10.64
C TYR A 11 20.65 -40.88 10.56
N GLU A 12 20.54 -40.32 9.35
CA GLU A 12 20.53 -38.89 9.09
C GLU A 12 19.44 -38.30 9.98
N SER A 13 19.82 -37.41 10.90
CA SER A 13 18.92 -36.84 11.90
C SER A 13 17.69 -36.22 11.22
N TYR A 14 16.50 -36.74 11.54
CA TYR A 14 15.18 -36.33 11.04
C TYR A 14 14.84 -34.85 11.30
N TRP A 15 15.67 -34.14 12.08
CA TRP A 15 15.50 -32.74 12.42
C TRP A 15 16.54 -31.89 11.68
N PRO A 16 16.11 -30.96 10.81
CA PRO A 16 17.04 -30.07 10.14
C PRO A 16 17.81 -29.21 11.17
N PRO A 17 19.08 -28.87 10.88
CA PRO A 17 19.90 -28.09 11.78
C PRO A 17 19.29 -26.70 12.04
N TYR A 18 19.46 -26.21 13.26
CA TYR A 18 19.00 -24.88 13.64
C TYR A 18 19.73 -23.81 12.81
N VAL A 19 18.97 -22.91 12.17
CA VAL A 19 19.50 -21.78 11.42
C VAL A 19 19.38 -20.51 12.25
N SER A 20 20.50 -19.85 12.50
CA SER A 20 20.53 -18.60 13.28
C SER A 20 19.73 -17.48 12.61
N VAL A 21 19.31 -16.47 13.37
CA VAL A 21 18.62 -15.29 12.81
C VAL A 21 19.55 -14.51 11.87
N ALA A 22 20.82 -14.37 12.21
CA ALA A 22 21.82 -13.69 11.39
C ALA A 22 21.99 -14.38 10.03
N GLU A 23 22.08 -15.71 10.02
CA GLU A 23 22.18 -16.49 8.79
C GLU A 23 20.92 -16.38 7.94
N ARG A 24 19.73 -16.35 8.58
CA ARG A 24 18.46 -16.13 7.87
C ARG A 24 18.38 -14.74 7.22
N ARG A 25 18.89 -13.69 7.88
CA ARG A 25 18.99 -12.33 7.32
C ARG A 25 19.94 -12.29 6.13
N ALA A 26 21.14 -12.85 6.28
CA ALA A 26 22.13 -12.91 5.20
C ALA A 26 21.60 -13.67 3.96
N ARG A 27 20.84 -14.75 4.16
CA ARG A 27 20.16 -15.46 3.07
C ARG A 27 19.11 -14.60 2.37
N ALA A 28 18.33 -13.82 3.13
CA ALA A 28 17.32 -12.93 2.57
C ALA A 28 17.96 -11.76 1.79
N GLU A 29 19.03 -11.17 2.32
CA GLU A 29 19.84 -10.14 1.64
C GLU A 29 20.46 -10.70 0.34
N ALA A 30 21.07 -11.88 0.39
CA ALA A 30 21.61 -12.52 -0.81
C ALA A 30 20.52 -12.84 -1.86
N GLN A 31 19.29 -13.15 -1.44
CA GLN A 31 18.16 -13.30 -2.36
C GLN A 31 17.74 -11.95 -2.96
N LEU A 32 17.71 -10.89 -2.16
CA LEU A 32 17.41 -9.53 -2.62
C LEU A 32 18.42 -9.08 -3.67
N ASP A 33 19.72 -9.27 -3.42
CA ASP A 33 20.79 -8.88 -4.34
C ASP A 33 20.73 -9.69 -5.64
N LYS A 34 20.41 -10.99 -5.57
CA LYS A 34 20.16 -11.80 -6.77
C LYS A 34 19.02 -11.25 -7.62
N LEU A 35 17.93 -10.77 -7.00
CA LEU A 35 16.80 -10.18 -7.73
C LEU A 35 17.16 -8.80 -8.30
N ARG A 36 17.90 -7.98 -7.56
CA ARG A 36 18.42 -6.69 -8.04
C ARG A 36 19.36 -6.87 -9.24
N ASN A 37 20.25 -7.86 -9.19
CA ASN A 37 21.16 -8.18 -10.28
C ASN A 37 20.44 -8.69 -11.54
N LYS A 38 19.20 -9.20 -11.40
CA LYS A 38 18.33 -9.53 -12.54
C LYS A 38 17.60 -8.32 -13.13
N GLY A 39 17.81 -7.12 -12.57
CA GLY A 39 17.20 -5.88 -13.04
C GLY A 39 15.79 -5.62 -12.47
N GLU A 40 15.36 -6.36 -11.45
CA GLU A 40 14.06 -6.15 -10.84
C GLU A 40 14.07 -4.91 -9.91
N ARG A 41 13.06 -4.04 -10.05
CA ARG A 41 12.82 -2.94 -9.12
C ARG A 41 12.08 -3.48 -7.90
N LEU A 42 12.71 -3.45 -6.74
CA LEU A 42 12.15 -4.03 -5.51
C LEU A 42 12.06 -2.94 -4.46
N GLU A 43 10.99 -3.00 -3.68
CA GLU A 43 10.72 -2.10 -2.57
C GLU A 43 10.76 -2.89 -1.25
N PRO A 44 11.96 -3.24 -0.76
CA PRO A 44 12.10 -4.02 0.46
C PRO A 44 11.58 -3.25 1.67
N VAL A 45 10.99 -3.97 2.61
CA VAL A 45 10.47 -3.36 3.85
C VAL A 45 11.52 -3.45 4.95
N THR A 46 11.94 -2.30 5.48
CA THR A 46 12.91 -2.21 6.57
C THR A 46 12.24 -1.67 7.83
N VAL A 47 12.19 -2.50 8.88
CA VAL A 47 11.66 -2.07 10.18
C VAL A 47 12.73 -1.27 10.94
N GLN A 48 12.41 -0.05 11.32
CA GLN A 48 13.28 0.80 12.15
C GLN A 48 12.81 0.80 13.61
N GLY A 49 13.72 0.51 14.54
CA GLY A 49 13.49 0.63 16.00
C GLY A 49 12.85 -0.58 16.69
N ALA A 50 12.31 -0.37 17.89
CA ALA A 50 11.76 -1.43 18.75
C ALA A 50 10.37 -1.92 18.30
N GLY A 51 9.53 -1.01 17.79
CA GLY A 51 8.21 -1.32 17.22
C GLY A 51 8.29 -1.87 15.79
N ILE A 52 7.15 -2.34 15.25
CA ILE A 52 7.02 -2.56 13.80
C ILE A 52 6.70 -1.24 13.11
N ALA A 53 5.69 -0.53 13.60
CA ALA A 53 5.30 0.79 13.13
C ALA A 53 5.59 1.87 14.18
N ARG A 54 5.87 3.09 13.72
CA ARG A 54 6.27 4.24 14.51
C ARG A 54 5.23 5.35 14.46
N THR A 55 4.65 5.61 13.30
CA THR A 55 3.66 6.67 13.12
C THR A 55 2.27 6.20 13.53
N PHE A 56 1.32 7.13 13.58
CA PHE A 56 -0.07 6.79 13.83
C PHE A 56 -0.60 5.78 12.81
N TRP A 57 -0.41 6.01 11.50
CA TRP A 57 -1.04 5.22 10.45
C TRP A 57 -0.58 3.76 10.46
N GLY A 58 0.72 3.54 10.58
CA GLY A 58 1.27 2.20 10.69
C GLY A 58 0.82 1.48 11.97
N LYS A 59 0.76 2.19 13.11
CA LYS A 59 0.27 1.63 14.38
C LYS A 59 -1.21 1.27 14.29
N ALA A 60 -2.05 2.19 13.85
CA ALA A 60 -3.49 1.98 13.74
C ALA A 60 -3.84 0.86 12.75
N TRP A 61 -3.06 0.71 11.67
CA TRP A 61 -3.16 -0.44 10.77
C TRP A 61 -2.83 -1.76 11.49
N CYS A 62 -1.70 -1.82 12.20
CA CYS A 62 -1.30 -3.00 12.95
C CYS A 62 -2.32 -3.37 14.03
N ASP A 63 -2.82 -2.37 14.75
CA ASP A 63 -3.82 -2.52 15.81
C ASP A 63 -5.14 -3.02 15.22
N ASN A 64 -5.56 -2.49 14.07
CA ASN A 64 -6.76 -2.98 13.36
C ASN A 64 -6.65 -4.48 13.05
N LEU A 65 -5.50 -4.94 12.56
CA LEU A 65 -5.29 -6.36 12.27
C LEU A 65 -5.31 -7.23 13.53
N LEU A 66 -4.78 -6.73 14.65
CA LEU A 66 -4.71 -7.45 15.92
C LEU A 66 -6.04 -7.53 16.66
N ARG A 67 -7.04 -6.70 16.31
CA ARG A 67 -8.39 -6.76 16.88
C ARG A 67 -9.14 -8.03 16.50
N TYR A 68 -8.78 -8.67 15.39
CA TYR A 68 -9.45 -9.88 14.92
C TYR A 68 -8.71 -11.12 15.44
N SER A 69 -9.39 -11.96 16.23
CA SER A 69 -8.83 -13.16 16.87
C SER A 69 -8.17 -14.13 15.88
N ASP A 70 -8.76 -14.28 14.70
CA ASP A 70 -8.26 -15.18 13.66
C ASP A 70 -6.89 -14.73 13.13
N PHE A 71 -6.63 -13.42 13.18
CA PHE A 71 -5.37 -12.83 12.73
C PHE A 71 -4.38 -12.75 13.89
N SER A 72 -4.79 -12.26 15.06
CA SER A 72 -3.91 -12.02 16.20
C SER A 72 -3.10 -13.26 16.61
N ASN A 73 -3.71 -14.45 16.57
CA ASN A 73 -3.05 -15.72 16.89
C ASN A 73 -1.96 -16.13 15.87
N ARG A 74 -2.01 -15.60 14.64
CA ARG A 74 -1.08 -15.93 13.53
C ARG A 74 0.00 -14.87 13.32
N MET A 75 -0.25 -13.65 13.79
CA MET A 75 0.61 -12.48 13.60
C MET A 75 2.01 -12.55 14.24
N PRO A 76 2.23 -13.14 15.44
CA PRO A 76 3.56 -13.14 16.09
C PRO A 76 4.70 -13.71 15.24
N ARG A 77 4.41 -14.74 14.43
CA ARG A 77 5.39 -15.33 13.50
C ARG A 77 5.72 -14.38 12.35
N GLY A 78 4.72 -13.71 11.78
CA GLY A 78 4.90 -12.69 10.74
C GLY A 78 5.70 -11.48 11.22
N ARG A 79 5.48 -11.06 12.48
CA ARG A 79 6.23 -9.97 13.14
C ARG A 79 7.73 -10.24 13.11
N SER A 80 8.14 -11.47 13.41
CA SER A 80 9.55 -11.86 13.34
C SER A 80 10.11 -11.80 11.92
N TYR A 81 9.32 -12.11 10.91
CA TYR A 81 9.78 -12.12 9.51
C TYR A 81 10.04 -10.71 8.99
N VAL A 82 9.08 -9.80 9.16
CA VAL A 82 9.23 -8.41 8.71
C VAL A 82 10.36 -7.70 9.46
N ARG A 83 10.53 -7.95 10.77
CA ARG A 83 11.61 -7.37 11.58
C ARG A 83 13.01 -7.83 11.17
N ASN A 84 13.10 -9.02 10.57
CA ASN A 84 14.35 -9.59 10.10
C ASN A 84 14.56 -9.38 8.59
N GLY A 85 13.86 -8.43 7.96
CA GLY A 85 14.10 -8.09 6.56
C GLY A 85 13.72 -9.18 5.56
N HIS A 86 12.80 -10.09 5.92
CA HIS A 86 12.37 -11.15 5.02
C HIS A 86 11.39 -10.68 3.94
N VAL A 87 10.82 -9.48 4.05
CA VAL A 87 9.92 -8.92 3.02
C VAL A 87 10.78 -8.14 2.02
N LEU A 88 11.13 -8.80 0.92
CA LEU A 88 12.10 -8.32 -0.07
C LEU A 88 11.49 -7.31 -1.06
N ASP A 89 10.19 -7.42 -1.27
CA ASP A 89 9.42 -6.52 -2.10
C ASP A 89 8.01 -6.42 -1.52
N LEU A 90 7.47 -5.21 -1.46
CA LEU A 90 6.09 -4.96 -1.09
C LEU A 90 5.60 -3.76 -1.88
N ARG A 91 4.51 -3.94 -2.62
CA ARG A 91 3.88 -2.90 -3.42
C ARG A 91 2.41 -2.81 -3.06
N ILE A 92 1.94 -1.57 -2.97
CA ILE A 92 0.55 -1.25 -2.63
C ILE A 92 -0.06 -0.60 -3.85
N GLU A 93 -1.09 -1.23 -4.39
CA GLU A 93 -1.88 -0.77 -5.51
C GLU A 93 -3.34 -0.65 -5.08
N ARG A 94 -4.19 -0.10 -5.95
CA ARG A 94 -5.62 0.04 -5.67
C ARG A 94 -6.25 -1.34 -5.44
N GLY A 95 -6.72 -1.59 -4.22
CA GLY A 95 -7.37 -2.83 -3.82
C GLY A 95 -6.48 -4.07 -3.79
N LYS A 96 -5.15 -3.92 -3.94
CA LYS A 96 -4.23 -5.05 -3.99
C LYS A 96 -2.89 -4.71 -3.35
N VAL A 97 -2.37 -5.64 -2.56
CA VAL A 97 -0.99 -5.61 -2.07
C VAL A 97 -0.28 -6.85 -2.60
N THR A 98 0.85 -6.66 -3.26
CA THR A 98 1.73 -7.76 -3.70
C THR A 98 3.01 -7.70 -2.91
N ALA A 99 3.48 -8.85 -2.43
CA ALA A 99 4.75 -8.94 -1.71
C ALA A 99 5.54 -10.19 -2.08
N ARG A 100 6.87 -10.12 -1.93
CA ARG A 100 7.79 -11.25 -2.04
C ARG A 100 8.49 -11.46 -0.72
N VAL A 101 8.25 -12.62 -0.12
CA VAL A 101 8.74 -12.93 1.23
C VAL A 101 9.74 -14.08 1.17
N ALA A 102 10.93 -13.85 1.69
CA ALA A 102 11.99 -14.83 1.84
C ALA A 102 11.66 -15.82 2.96
N GLY A 103 11.65 -17.11 2.62
CA GLY A 103 11.63 -18.22 3.56
C GLY A 103 12.60 -19.31 3.11
N THR A 104 12.17 -20.58 3.13
CA THR A 104 12.94 -21.66 2.50
C THR A 104 13.15 -21.39 1.00
N HIS A 105 12.09 -20.89 0.36
CA HIS A 105 12.12 -20.36 -0.99
C HIS A 105 11.61 -18.92 -0.96
N LEU A 106 11.63 -18.25 -2.11
CA LEU A 106 10.98 -16.96 -2.27
C LEU A 106 9.50 -17.21 -2.57
N TYR A 107 8.62 -16.73 -1.69
CA TYR A 107 7.18 -16.90 -1.83
C TYR A 107 6.51 -15.62 -2.34
N ALA A 108 5.58 -15.75 -3.26
CA ALA A 108 4.69 -14.68 -3.69
C ALA A 108 3.49 -14.61 -2.73
N VAL A 109 3.17 -13.41 -2.26
CA VAL A 109 2.04 -13.11 -1.41
C VAL A 109 1.17 -12.09 -2.13
N GLU A 110 -0.12 -12.35 -2.20
CA GLU A 110 -1.11 -11.40 -2.67
C GLU A 110 -2.18 -11.21 -1.59
N VAL A 111 -2.48 -9.95 -1.30
CA VAL A 111 -3.55 -9.56 -0.38
C VAL A 111 -4.50 -8.66 -1.15
N GLY A 112 -5.69 -9.17 -1.45
CA GLY A 112 -6.78 -8.39 -2.01
C GLY A 112 -7.47 -7.62 -0.89
N ILE A 113 -7.72 -6.32 -1.11
CA ILE A 113 -8.46 -5.48 -0.17
C ILE A 113 -9.60 -4.83 -0.94
N ARG A 114 -10.83 -5.08 -0.49
CA ARG A 114 -12.00 -4.47 -1.12
C ARG A 114 -11.93 -2.94 -1.01
N PRO A 115 -12.20 -2.20 -2.10
CA PRO A 115 -12.36 -0.74 -2.02
C PRO A 115 -13.51 -0.35 -1.09
N VAL A 116 -13.45 0.87 -0.54
CA VAL A 116 -14.53 1.39 0.31
C VAL A 116 -15.77 1.65 -0.52
N ALA A 117 -16.94 1.23 -0.01
CA ALA A 117 -18.22 1.56 -0.62
C ALA A 117 -18.44 3.09 -0.63
N ALA A 118 -18.87 3.64 -1.76
CA ALA A 118 -19.04 5.10 -1.92
C ALA A 118 -19.93 5.75 -0.85
N ALA A 119 -20.96 5.04 -0.37
CA ALA A 119 -21.82 5.53 0.71
C ALA A 119 -21.07 5.66 2.05
N ARG A 120 -20.21 4.68 2.38
CA ARG A 120 -19.35 4.72 3.58
C ARG A 120 -18.35 5.88 3.46
N TRP A 121 -17.74 6.04 2.28
CA TRP A 121 -16.80 7.13 2.03
C TRP A 121 -17.41 8.53 2.20
N ARG A 122 -18.58 8.78 1.60
CA ARG A 122 -19.30 10.05 1.77
C ARG A 122 -19.68 10.36 3.23
N THR A 123 -19.93 9.33 4.03
CA THR A 123 -20.18 9.52 5.48
C THR A 123 -18.91 9.93 6.20
N ILE A 124 -17.78 9.30 5.89
CA ILE A 124 -16.47 9.70 6.44
C ILE A 124 -16.15 11.15 6.06
N CYS A 125 -16.31 11.53 4.79
CA CYS A 125 -16.07 12.91 4.34
C CYS A 125 -16.90 13.93 5.11
N ARG A 126 -18.21 13.71 5.25
CA ARG A 126 -19.09 14.60 6.02
C ARG A 126 -18.73 14.69 7.50
N GLU A 127 -18.37 13.58 8.14
CA GLU A 127 -17.98 13.57 9.56
C GLU A 127 -16.62 14.26 9.79
N CYS A 128 -15.74 14.26 8.79
CA CYS A 128 -14.44 14.93 8.83
C CYS A 128 -14.49 16.38 8.31
N ALA A 129 -15.58 16.79 7.68
CA ALA A 129 -15.72 18.10 7.06
C ALA A 129 -15.57 19.23 8.10
N GLY A 130 -14.79 20.26 7.74
CA GLY A 130 -14.47 21.41 8.60
C GLY A 130 -13.48 21.11 9.73
N ARG A 131 -12.99 19.86 9.88
CA ARG A 131 -12.09 19.46 10.97
C ARG A 131 -10.65 19.20 10.52
N ILE A 132 -10.41 19.10 9.21
CA ILE A 132 -9.08 18.87 8.64
C ILE A 132 -8.54 20.20 8.12
N GLY A 133 -7.60 20.81 8.88
CA GLY A 133 -7.02 22.10 8.51
C GLY A 133 -5.96 22.05 7.40
N SER A 134 -5.36 20.89 7.12
CA SER A 134 -4.36 20.73 6.06
C SER A 134 -4.17 19.27 5.66
N LEU A 135 -3.89 19.03 4.37
CA LEU A 135 -3.49 17.73 3.84
C LEU A 135 -2.23 17.20 4.53
N VAL A 136 -1.27 18.08 4.78
CA VAL A 136 0.00 17.70 5.40
C VAL A 136 -0.25 17.18 6.81
N SER A 137 -1.15 17.80 7.57
CA SER A 137 -1.54 17.34 8.90
C SER A 137 -2.25 15.99 8.86
N LEU A 138 -3.11 15.74 7.85
CA LEU A 138 -3.78 14.46 7.63
C LEU A 138 -2.76 13.34 7.37
N LEU A 139 -1.85 13.55 6.40
CA LEU A 139 -0.85 12.54 6.04
C LEU A 139 0.12 12.29 7.19
N GLN A 140 0.56 13.32 7.91
CA GLN A 140 1.41 13.16 9.09
C GLN A 140 0.69 12.49 10.28
N GLY A 141 -0.63 12.25 10.19
CA GLY A 141 -1.43 11.72 11.30
C GLY A 141 -1.51 12.71 12.48
N ARG A 142 -1.30 14.00 12.22
CA ARG A 142 -1.39 15.10 13.19
C ARG A 142 -2.75 15.78 13.09
N LEU A 143 -3.81 14.99 13.22
CA LEU A 143 -5.18 15.49 13.24
C LEU A 143 -5.76 15.44 14.65
N SER A 144 -6.90 16.12 14.83
CA SER A 144 -7.66 16.01 16.06
C SER A 144 -8.09 14.56 16.31
N ALA A 145 -8.18 14.16 17.58
CA ALA A 145 -8.50 12.79 17.97
C ALA A 145 -9.83 12.31 17.36
N GLU A 146 -10.79 13.22 17.21
CA GLU A 146 -12.12 12.97 16.66
C GLU A 146 -12.05 12.56 15.18
N VAL A 147 -11.22 13.22 14.37
CA VAL A 147 -11.05 12.85 12.96
C VAL A 147 -10.39 11.47 12.83
N MET A 148 -9.38 11.22 13.67
CA MET A 148 -8.70 9.93 13.68
C MET A 148 -9.62 8.79 14.12
N GLU A 149 -10.51 9.04 15.08
CA GLU A 149 -11.52 8.08 15.50
C GLU A 149 -12.50 7.76 14.36
N VAL A 150 -12.97 8.76 13.62
CA VAL A 150 -13.85 8.55 12.46
C VAL A 150 -13.16 7.68 11.39
N ILE A 151 -11.93 8.03 11.00
CA ILE A 151 -11.21 7.32 9.94
C ILE A 151 -10.85 5.89 10.36
N THR A 152 -10.55 5.66 11.64
CA THR A 152 -10.13 4.35 12.16
C THR A 152 -11.27 3.56 12.81
N ARG A 153 -12.51 4.05 12.68
CA ARG A 153 -13.71 3.44 13.27
C ARG A 153 -13.89 2.00 12.76
N PRO A 154 -14.05 1.00 13.64
CA PRO A 154 -14.33 -0.38 13.23
C PRO A 154 -15.58 -0.47 12.34
N GLY A 155 -15.48 -1.17 11.21
CA GLY A 155 -16.61 -1.47 10.31
C GLY A 155 -17.19 -0.29 9.52
N ALA A 156 -16.91 0.95 9.91
CA ALA A 156 -17.42 2.16 9.29
C ALA A 156 -16.31 3.11 8.78
N GLY A 157 -15.07 2.92 9.24
CA GLY A 157 -13.93 3.73 8.83
C GLY A 157 -13.25 3.23 7.55
N LEU A 158 -12.02 3.69 7.36
CA LEU A 158 -11.20 3.42 6.19
C LEU A 158 -10.51 2.06 6.27
N PHE A 159 -10.20 1.55 7.47
CA PHE A 159 -9.51 0.26 7.59
C PHE A 159 -10.39 -0.93 7.18
N PRO A 160 -9.80 -1.96 6.55
CA PRO A 160 -10.55 -3.13 6.10
C PRO A 160 -10.99 -4.03 7.25
N GLU A 161 -12.19 -4.60 7.09
CA GLU A 161 -12.66 -5.73 7.91
C GLU A 161 -12.14 -7.07 7.34
N PRO A 162 -12.07 -8.18 8.12
CA PRO A 162 -11.55 -9.46 7.63
C PRO A 162 -12.29 -9.98 6.39
N LYS A 163 -13.61 -9.75 6.30
CA LYS A 163 -14.43 -10.11 5.13
C LYS A 163 -14.12 -9.30 3.86
N GLU A 164 -13.38 -8.20 4.01
CA GLU A 164 -12.90 -7.35 2.92
C GLU A 164 -11.46 -7.68 2.52
N ILE A 165 -10.83 -8.65 3.18
CA ILE A 165 -9.43 -9.04 2.98
C ILE A 165 -9.38 -10.46 2.40
N GLU A 166 -8.81 -10.59 1.21
CA GLU A 166 -8.58 -11.86 0.53
C GLU A 166 -7.09 -12.17 0.57
N LEU A 167 -6.72 -13.37 1.03
CA LEU A 167 -5.33 -13.74 1.31
C LEU A 167 -4.89 -14.88 0.41
N SER A 168 -3.75 -14.72 -0.25
CA SER A 168 -3.13 -15.75 -1.09
C SER A 168 -1.62 -15.78 -0.87
N CYS A 169 -1.05 -16.98 -0.77
CA CYS A 169 0.40 -17.17 -0.70
C CYS A 169 0.82 -18.44 -1.41
N SER A 170 1.92 -18.39 -2.16
CA SER A 170 2.48 -19.54 -2.89
C SER A 170 3.21 -20.55 -1.99
N CYS A 171 3.07 -20.46 -0.67
CA CYS A 171 3.74 -21.37 0.26
C CYS A 171 2.94 -22.67 0.45
N PRO A 172 3.60 -23.79 0.78
CA PRO A 172 2.93 -25.08 0.97
C PRO A 172 2.12 -25.17 2.30
N ASP A 173 1.92 -24.04 2.98
CA ASP A 173 1.12 -23.97 4.20
C ASP A 173 -0.36 -24.00 3.83
N TRP A 174 -1.13 -24.85 4.48
CA TRP A 174 -2.58 -24.96 4.28
C TRP A 174 -3.36 -23.86 5.00
N ALA A 175 -2.69 -23.10 5.89
CA ALA A 175 -3.31 -21.97 6.57
C ALA A 175 -3.50 -20.78 5.61
N VAL A 176 -4.73 -20.29 5.50
CA VAL A 176 -5.07 -19.06 4.76
C VAL A 176 -4.22 -17.87 5.23
N MET A 177 -3.99 -17.77 6.54
CA MET A 177 -3.10 -16.79 7.16
C MET A 177 -1.79 -17.47 7.58
N CYS A 178 -0.86 -17.60 6.63
CA CYS A 178 0.49 -18.10 6.92
C CYS A 178 1.39 -16.97 7.45
N LYS A 179 2.59 -17.33 7.94
CA LYS A 179 3.57 -16.34 8.44
C LYS A 179 4.02 -15.32 7.38
N HIS A 180 4.01 -15.68 6.10
CA HIS A 180 4.40 -14.78 5.01
C HIS A 180 3.33 -13.73 4.75
N VAL A 181 2.04 -14.13 4.77
CA VAL A 181 0.91 -13.20 4.69
C VAL A 181 0.93 -12.23 5.87
N ALA A 182 1.11 -12.74 7.09
CA ALA A 182 1.24 -11.90 8.29
C ALA A 182 2.43 -10.92 8.19
N ALA A 183 3.57 -11.36 7.63
CA ALA A 183 4.72 -10.49 7.40
C ALA A 183 4.42 -9.38 6.38
N ALA A 184 3.72 -9.69 5.29
CA ALA A 184 3.29 -8.72 4.29
C ALA A 184 2.31 -7.70 4.88
N LEU A 185 1.32 -8.15 5.66
CA LEU A 185 0.35 -7.28 6.34
C LEU A 185 1.03 -6.32 7.34
N TYR A 186 2.01 -6.79 8.11
CA TYR A 186 2.82 -5.89 8.93
C TYR A 186 3.68 -4.94 8.08
N GLY A 187 4.19 -5.43 6.95
CA GLY A 187 4.98 -4.62 6.03
C GLY A 187 4.18 -3.48 5.41
N VAL A 188 2.87 -3.66 5.18
CA VAL A 188 1.96 -2.55 4.83
C VAL A 188 2.00 -1.47 5.91
N GLY A 189 1.90 -1.84 7.19
CA GLY A 189 1.97 -0.87 8.29
C GLY A 189 3.29 -0.08 8.31
N VAL A 190 4.41 -0.74 8.04
CA VAL A 190 5.72 -0.07 7.91
C VAL A 190 5.72 0.89 6.72
N ARG A 191 5.15 0.49 5.58
CA ARG A 191 5.08 1.35 4.40
C ARG A 191 4.19 2.57 4.63
N LEU A 192 3.09 2.41 5.36
CA LEU A 192 2.19 3.51 5.72
C LEU A 192 2.83 4.53 6.67
N ASP A 193 3.88 4.16 7.40
CA ASP A 193 4.66 5.13 8.17
C ASP A 193 5.45 6.10 7.28
N GLU A 194 5.83 5.66 6.09
CA GLU A 194 6.62 6.44 5.13
C GLU A 194 5.70 7.15 4.11
N GLN A 195 4.64 6.46 3.67
CA GLN A 195 3.73 6.85 2.59
C GLN A 195 2.27 6.58 3.00
N PRO A 196 1.69 7.42 3.89
CA PRO A 196 0.34 7.25 4.42
C PRO A 196 -0.77 7.36 3.35
N GLU A 197 -0.52 8.10 2.26
CA GLU A 197 -1.42 8.24 1.12
C GLU A 197 -1.77 6.89 0.47
N LEU A 198 -0.89 5.89 0.59
CA LEU A 198 -1.11 4.55 0.06
C LEU A 198 -2.30 3.84 0.70
N LEU A 199 -2.72 4.22 1.92
CA LEU A 199 -3.94 3.68 2.51
C LEU A 199 -5.19 4.08 1.70
N PHE A 200 -5.24 5.33 1.25
CA PHE A 200 -6.35 5.85 0.44
C PHE A 200 -6.35 5.23 -0.95
N VAL A 201 -5.16 5.11 -1.57
CA VAL A 201 -4.98 4.40 -2.84
C VAL A 201 -5.46 2.95 -2.72
N LEU A 202 -5.00 2.23 -1.70
CA LEU A 202 -5.37 0.86 -1.43
C LEU A 202 -6.87 0.68 -1.24
N ARG A 203 -7.52 1.64 -0.57
CA ARG A 203 -8.97 1.63 -0.34
C ARG A 203 -9.78 2.26 -1.47
N GLY A 204 -9.11 2.71 -2.53
CA GLY A 204 -9.72 3.20 -3.75
C GLY A 204 -10.46 4.53 -3.61
N VAL A 205 -10.02 5.37 -2.67
CA VAL A 205 -10.61 6.69 -2.38
C VAL A 205 -9.58 7.78 -2.58
N ASP A 206 -10.03 9.00 -2.90
CA ASP A 206 -9.15 10.16 -3.01
C ASP A 206 -9.11 10.93 -1.69
N HIS A 207 -7.92 11.06 -1.11
CA HIS A 207 -7.71 11.79 0.14
C HIS A 207 -7.97 13.29 0.01
N LEU A 208 -7.96 13.85 -1.21
CA LEU A 208 -8.29 15.26 -1.44
C LEU A 208 -9.78 15.54 -1.19
N GLU A 209 -10.66 14.55 -1.36
CA GLU A 209 -12.11 14.70 -1.10
C GLU A 209 -12.40 14.98 0.38
N LEU A 210 -11.54 14.52 1.30
CA LEU A 210 -11.65 14.84 2.74
C LEU A 210 -11.48 16.32 3.03
N ILE A 211 -10.72 17.02 2.19
CA ILE A 211 -10.41 18.45 2.34
C ILE A 211 -11.39 19.28 1.53
N GLY A 212 -11.77 18.80 0.33
CA GLY A 212 -12.72 19.46 -0.55
C GLY A 212 -14.10 19.63 0.09
N GLU A 213 -14.64 18.57 0.71
CA GLU A 213 -15.90 18.69 1.47
C GLU A 213 -15.70 19.47 2.78
N ALA A 214 -14.50 19.48 3.35
CA ALA A 214 -14.20 20.32 4.51
C ALA A 214 -14.19 21.82 4.18
N ALA A 215 -13.79 22.19 2.96
CA ALA A 215 -13.82 23.57 2.46
C ALA A 215 -15.22 23.99 1.97
N ALA A 216 -16.02 23.03 1.48
CA ALA A 216 -17.40 23.27 1.04
C ALA A 216 -18.43 23.20 2.18
N ALA A 217 -18.09 22.61 3.32
CA ALA A 217 -18.95 22.62 4.49
C ALA A 217 -19.05 24.05 5.04
N PRO A 218 -20.27 24.61 5.16
CA PRO A 218 -20.44 25.89 5.81
C PRO A 218 -19.96 25.76 7.25
N VAL A 219 -18.98 26.58 7.63
CA VAL A 219 -18.58 26.75 9.02
C VAL A 219 -19.85 27.06 9.80
N PRO A 220 -20.22 26.29 10.83
CA PRO A 220 -21.44 26.57 11.58
C PRO A 220 -21.24 27.92 12.27
N ALA A 221 -21.85 28.95 11.70
CA ALA A 221 -21.99 30.25 12.31
C ALA A 221 -23.04 30.14 13.42
N ASP A 222 -22.68 29.61 14.58
CA ASP A 222 -23.45 29.88 15.79
C ASP A 222 -22.63 29.75 17.08
N ARG A 223 -22.21 30.91 17.59
CA ARG A 223 -22.74 31.44 18.86
C ARG A 223 -22.59 32.94 18.82
N ARG A 224 -23.72 33.64 18.92
CA ARG A 224 -23.75 35.09 19.19
C ARG A 224 -22.82 35.43 20.36
N THR A 225 -21.75 36.13 20.07
CA THR A 225 -21.25 37.17 20.97
C THR A 225 -21.57 38.50 20.31
N GLU A 226 -22.82 38.93 20.45
CA GLU A 226 -23.12 40.36 20.51
C GLU A 226 -22.44 40.90 21.77
N ARG A 227 -21.16 41.20 21.65
CA ARG A 227 -20.47 42.15 22.50
C ARG A 227 -19.43 42.83 21.63
N VAL A 228 -19.93 43.85 20.93
CA VAL A 228 -19.26 45.12 20.61
C VAL A 228 -17.74 45.07 20.85
N LEU A 229 -16.99 44.92 19.77
CA LEU A 229 -15.69 45.58 19.64
C LEU A 229 -15.92 46.80 18.74
N GLU A 230 -16.54 47.83 19.31
CA GLU A 230 -16.36 49.19 18.84
C GLU A 230 -14.90 49.56 19.12
N GLY A 231 -14.14 49.87 18.07
CA GLY A 231 -12.89 50.62 18.19
C GLY A 231 -11.60 49.82 18.16
N VAL A 232 -11.42 48.87 17.24
CA VAL A 232 -10.06 48.50 16.79
C VAL A 232 -9.97 48.70 15.29
N ASP A 233 -9.27 49.77 14.91
CA ASP A 233 -8.82 50.04 13.55
C ASP A 233 -7.97 48.86 13.05
N LEU A 234 -8.56 48.04 12.18
CA LEU A 234 -7.91 46.88 11.58
C LEU A 234 -6.85 47.28 10.54
N GLY A 235 -6.76 48.56 10.16
CA GLY A 235 -5.69 49.08 9.30
C GLY A 235 -4.32 49.10 9.98
N GLY A 236 -4.28 49.23 11.31
CA GLY A 236 -3.03 49.30 12.07
C GLY A 236 -2.34 47.97 12.36
N VAL A 237 -3.03 46.82 12.24
CA VAL A 237 -2.50 45.51 12.66
C VAL A 237 -1.96 44.68 11.49
N PHE A 238 -2.50 44.84 10.28
CA PHE A 238 -2.10 44.09 9.10
C PHE A 238 -1.90 45.02 7.91
N GLY A 239 -0.86 45.86 7.96
CA GLY A 239 -0.53 46.91 6.97
C GLY A 239 -0.65 46.49 5.49
N ILE A 240 -1.88 46.44 4.99
CA ILE A 240 -2.28 46.10 3.65
C ILE A 240 -3.52 46.96 3.38
N GLU A 241 -3.30 48.10 2.74
CA GLU A 241 -4.38 48.93 2.20
C GLU A 241 -5.05 48.16 1.05
N VAL A 242 -6.32 47.77 1.21
CA VAL A 242 -7.14 47.25 0.11
C VAL A 242 -8.00 48.41 -0.39
N GLU A 243 -7.53 49.06 -1.44
CA GLU A 243 -8.23 50.13 -2.13
C GLU A 243 -9.41 49.55 -2.94
N GLY A 244 -10.62 49.77 -2.43
CA GLY A 244 -11.87 49.38 -3.06
C GLY A 244 -12.23 50.27 -4.25
N GLY A 245 -11.78 49.88 -5.44
CA GLY A 245 -12.23 50.47 -6.70
C GLY A 245 -13.59 49.93 -7.15
N ALA A 246 -14.58 50.81 -7.30
CA ALA A 246 -15.77 50.60 -8.14
C ALA A 246 -16.40 51.96 -8.56
N PRO A 247 -17.12 52.04 -9.70
CA PRO A 247 -16.74 52.95 -10.79
C PRO A 247 -17.70 54.12 -11.05
N SER A 248 -17.26 55.11 -11.85
CA SER A 248 -18.12 56.13 -12.49
C SER A 248 -17.45 56.72 -13.76
N PRO A 249 -18.19 57.38 -14.66
CA PRO A 249 -18.35 56.89 -16.03
C PRO A 249 -17.61 57.71 -17.11
N VAL A 250 -17.48 57.06 -18.28
CA VAL A 250 -17.18 57.55 -19.63
C VAL A 250 -17.05 59.06 -19.88
N SER A 251 -15.91 59.43 -20.49
CA SER A 251 -15.88 60.42 -21.56
C SER A 251 -14.98 59.93 -22.72
N ARG A 252 -15.50 60.05 -23.94
CA ARG A 252 -14.79 59.84 -25.20
C ARG A 252 -14.08 61.15 -25.59
N ALA A 253 -12.83 61.04 -26.05
CA ALA A 253 -12.20 61.91 -27.06
C ALA A 253 -10.87 61.22 -27.43
N GLU A 254 -10.79 60.53 -28.58
CA GLU A 254 -10.30 61.06 -29.87
C GLU A 254 -8.81 61.42 -29.91
N GLY A 255 -8.08 60.74 -30.80
CA GLY A 255 -7.11 61.40 -31.68
C GLY A 255 -5.61 61.10 -31.48
N GLY A 256 -4.99 60.53 -32.52
CA GLY A 256 -3.55 60.65 -32.82
C GLY A 256 -2.72 59.39 -32.51
N ARG A 257 -2.48 58.43 -33.41
CA ARG A 257 -1.77 58.42 -34.71
C ARG A 257 -0.22 58.35 -34.60
N VAL A 258 0.32 57.17 -34.97
CA VAL A 258 1.59 56.89 -35.72
C VAL A 258 2.88 57.11 -34.91
N VAL A 259 3.90 56.24 -34.87
CA VAL A 259 4.74 55.51 -35.85
C VAL A 259 5.33 54.31 -35.06
N GLY A 260 5.49 53.06 -35.50
CA GLY A 260 6.11 52.55 -36.72
C GLY A 260 7.60 52.20 -36.46
N ARG A 261 8.00 51.02 -36.94
CA ARG A 261 9.38 50.48 -37.12
C ARG A 261 9.90 49.55 -36.00
N ASP A 262 10.09 48.25 -36.14
CA ASP A 262 10.51 47.30 -37.20
C ASP A 262 11.93 46.76 -36.95
N GLU A 263 12.06 45.45 -37.24
CA GLU A 263 13.29 44.64 -37.34
C GLU A 263 14.05 44.34 -36.03
N GLY A 264 14.55 43.14 -35.76
CA GLY A 264 14.81 41.95 -36.56
C GLY A 264 15.90 41.19 -35.79
N GLY A 265 15.71 39.91 -35.45
CA GLY A 265 16.35 38.83 -36.21
C GLY A 265 17.65 38.37 -35.55
N GLY A 266 17.83 37.06 -35.34
CA GLY A 266 19.14 36.56 -34.92
C GLY A 266 19.21 35.16 -34.34
N ARG A 267 18.99 34.14 -35.17
CA ARG A 267 19.46 32.75 -34.99
C ARG A 267 20.87 32.66 -34.41
N ARG A 268 21.14 31.59 -33.66
CA ARG A 268 22.27 30.67 -33.94
C ARG A 268 22.05 29.30 -33.31
N ARG A 269 22.48 28.29 -34.07
CA ARG A 269 22.41 26.84 -33.86
C ARG A 269 23.86 26.32 -33.92
N CYS A 270 23.99 25.03 -33.64
CA CYS A 270 25.14 24.13 -33.87
C CYS A 270 26.10 23.98 -32.68
N GLY A 271 26.55 22.79 -32.28
CA GLY A 271 26.32 21.45 -32.83
C GLY A 271 27.29 20.41 -32.25
N SER A 272 26.87 19.14 -32.36
CA SER A 272 27.65 17.89 -32.55
C SER A 272 28.80 17.49 -31.60
N ARG A 273 28.78 16.22 -31.18
CA ARG A 273 29.64 15.17 -31.75
C ARG A 273 29.20 13.75 -31.33
N ALA A 274 29.31 12.84 -32.29
CA ALA A 274 29.21 11.39 -32.16
C ALA A 274 30.62 10.78 -32.16
N SER A 275 30.76 9.55 -31.66
CA SER A 275 31.74 8.60 -32.20
C SER A 275 31.26 7.15 -32.05
N ALA A 276 31.52 6.40 -33.13
CA ALA A 276 31.25 4.98 -33.40
C ALA A 276 32.42 4.11 -32.85
N ARG A 277 32.59 2.79 -32.99
CA ARG A 277 31.90 1.54 -33.38
C ARG A 277 32.96 0.44 -33.12
N GLY A 278 32.56 -0.82 -32.91
CA GLY A 278 33.48 -1.96 -33.00
C GLY A 278 32.73 -3.30 -32.81
N ALA A 279 32.85 -4.19 -33.78
CA ALA A 279 32.04 -5.40 -33.97
C ALA A 279 32.91 -6.66 -34.09
N ALA A 280 32.28 -7.85 -33.93
CA ALA A 280 32.54 -9.18 -34.53
C ALA A 280 32.43 -10.31 -33.48
N ALA A 281 32.13 -11.59 -33.76
CA ALA A 281 31.33 -12.34 -34.74
C ALA A 281 31.52 -13.85 -34.45
N GLY A 282 30.49 -14.69 -34.70
CA GLY A 282 30.58 -16.15 -34.95
C GLY A 282 30.47 -17.09 -33.73
N GLY A 283 29.77 -18.24 -33.74
CA GLY A 283 28.96 -18.93 -34.74
C GLY A 283 28.56 -20.35 -34.28
N ALA A 284 27.51 -20.93 -34.93
CA ALA A 284 27.17 -22.38 -35.10
C ALA A 284 26.83 -23.24 -33.86
N ALA A 285 26.07 -24.34 -33.90
CA ALA A 285 25.03 -24.96 -34.75
C ALA A 285 24.60 -26.29 -34.08
N ALA A 286 23.43 -26.84 -34.48
CA ALA A 286 22.92 -28.21 -34.27
C ALA A 286 22.51 -28.62 -32.83
N GLY A 287 21.45 -29.39 -32.57
CA GLY A 287 20.48 -30.11 -33.38
C GLY A 287 19.91 -31.30 -32.56
N GLY A 288 18.62 -31.63 -32.73
CA GLY A 288 18.14 -33.01 -32.54
C GLY A 288 17.02 -33.28 -31.52
N LYS A 289 15.84 -33.65 -32.08
CA LYS A 289 14.90 -34.75 -31.70
C LYS A 289 14.33 -34.73 -30.25
N GLY A 290 13.03 -34.82 -29.97
CA GLY A 290 11.93 -35.57 -30.60
C GLY A 290 11.34 -36.59 -29.59
N ARG A 291 10.00 -36.75 -29.60
CA ARG A 291 9.08 -37.63 -28.79
C ARG A 291 8.39 -36.89 -27.62
N VAL A 292 7.07 -36.68 -27.56
CA VAL A 292 5.84 -37.51 -27.77
C VAL A 292 5.64 -38.60 -26.70
N ALA A 293 4.72 -38.34 -25.77
CA ALA A 293 3.72 -39.22 -25.15
C ALA A 293 2.85 -38.32 -24.23
N ALA A 294 1.56 -38.05 -24.41
CA ALA A 294 0.38 -38.90 -24.64
C ALA A 294 0.10 -39.90 -23.51
N GLY A 295 -0.99 -39.66 -22.77
CA GLY A 295 -1.56 -40.49 -21.70
C GLY A 295 -2.04 -39.60 -20.54
N GLY A 296 -3.30 -39.23 -20.37
CA GLY A 296 -4.53 -39.87 -20.80
C GLY A 296 -4.96 -40.93 -19.80
N LYS A 297 -5.55 -40.54 -18.66
CA LYS A 297 -6.58 -41.34 -17.95
C LYS A 297 -7.58 -40.43 -17.24
N ALA A 298 -8.78 -40.42 -17.80
CA ALA A 298 -10.02 -40.20 -17.09
C ALA A 298 -10.42 -41.49 -16.38
N SER A 299 -10.90 -41.37 -15.15
CA SER A 299 -11.75 -42.32 -14.41
C SER A 299 -12.05 -41.64 -13.08
N GLU A 300 -13.23 -41.63 -12.48
CA GLU A 300 -14.55 -42.12 -12.82
C GLU A 300 -15.48 -41.50 -11.77
N ARG A 301 -16.74 -41.32 -12.13
CA ARG A 301 -17.80 -40.87 -11.22
C ARG A 301 -18.03 -41.93 -10.14
N VAL A 302 -18.18 -41.50 -8.89
CA VAL A 302 -19.09 -42.19 -7.96
C VAL A 302 -20.17 -41.20 -7.55
N ARG A 303 -21.34 -41.35 -8.18
CA ARG A 303 -22.64 -40.93 -7.63
C ARG A 303 -23.24 -42.13 -6.93
N ALA A 304 -23.56 -41.98 -5.66
CA ALA A 304 -24.62 -42.65 -4.89
C ALA A 304 -24.49 -42.09 -3.47
N SER A 305 -25.50 -41.74 -2.69
CA SER A 305 -26.95 -41.80 -2.76
C SER A 305 -27.38 -41.05 -1.50
N GLY A 306 -28.23 -40.03 -1.57
CA GLY A 306 -29.63 -40.23 -1.21
C GLY A 306 -29.83 -40.75 0.23
N ARG A 307 -30.04 -39.85 1.19
CA ARG A 307 -31.06 -40.10 2.23
C ARG A 307 -31.78 -38.81 2.60
N SER A 308 -33.02 -38.78 2.15
CA SER A 308 -34.08 -37.86 2.54
C SER A 308 -34.51 -38.04 3.99
N GLY A 309 -34.89 -36.93 4.62
CA GLY A 309 -36.00 -36.85 5.58
C GLY A 309 -35.65 -37.14 7.04
N ARG A 310 -35.83 -36.15 7.93
CA ARG A 310 -37.14 -35.80 8.49
C ARG A 310 -37.09 -34.45 9.19
N ARG A 311 -38.13 -33.66 8.94
CA ARG A 311 -38.56 -32.44 9.63
C ARG A 311 -39.07 -32.74 11.05
N GLU A 312 -39.19 -31.66 11.83
CA GLU A 312 -40.30 -31.37 12.78
C GLU A 312 -40.26 -32.16 14.13
N VAL A 313 -40.55 -31.65 15.34
CA VAL A 313 -41.11 -30.43 15.95
C VAL A 313 -40.56 -30.45 17.41
N GLY A 314 -40.04 -29.38 18.02
CA GLY A 314 -40.77 -28.46 18.90
C GLY A 314 -41.05 -28.98 20.34
N ALA A 315 -40.82 -28.07 21.30
CA ALA A 315 -41.33 -28.02 22.69
C ALA A 315 -40.83 -29.05 23.72
N LYS A 316 -39.86 -28.64 24.55
CA LYS A 316 -40.06 -28.24 25.95
C LYS A 316 -38.78 -27.61 26.51
#